data_AF-A0A1Q7R3L1-F1
#
_entry.id   AF-A0A1Q7R3L1-F1
#
_cell.length_a   1.000
_cell.length_b   1.000
_cell.length_c   1.000
_cell.angle_alpha   90.00
_cell.angle_beta   90.00
_cell.angle_gamma   90.00
#
_symmetry.space_group_name_H-M   'P 1'
#
loop_
_entity.id
_entity.type
_entity.pdbx_description
1 polymer ?
#
loop_
_entity_poly.entity_id
_entity_poly.type
_entity_poly.pdbx_seq_one_letter_code
_entity_poly.pdbx_strand_id
1 'polypeptide(L)'
;MPTANVNILAVIVAAVATFVLGAVWYSPVLFAKQWMQAHGYTPEQLEAMKRRGVARAYAVSALCYLVMAYALALLASYTQATSFVQGLWLGFLLWLGFAATIGLTANMFSDNPLAVW
;
A
#
# COMPACT_ATOMS: atom_id res chain seq x y z
N MET A 1 -7.43 -25.84 11.74
CA MET A 1 -7.31 -24.99 10.53
C MET A 1 -6.21 -25.59 9.66
N PRO A 2 -6.28 -25.52 8.31
CA PRO A 2 -5.22 -26.04 7.46
C PRO A 2 -3.87 -25.47 7.92
N THR A 3 -2.84 -26.31 8.02
CA THR A 3 -1.50 -25.84 8.36
C THR A 3 -0.93 -25.09 7.15
N ALA A 4 -1.10 -23.77 7.11
CA ALA A 4 -0.48 -22.93 6.08
C ALA A 4 1.03 -22.89 6.33
N ASN A 5 1.81 -23.38 5.36
CA ASN A 5 3.26 -23.23 5.39
C ASN A 5 3.62 -21.91 4.71
N VAL A 6 3.90 -20.88 5.52
CA VAL A 6 4.21 -19.53 5.02
C VAL A 6 5.71 -19.36 4.89
N ASN A 7 6.16 -19.02 3.69
CA ASN A 7 7.55 -18.62 3.45
C ASN A 7 7.77 -17.19 4.01
N ILE A 8 8.39 -17.11 5.18
CA ILE A 8 8.67 -15.84 5.86
C ILE A 8 9.59 -14.93 5.05
N LEU A 9 10.54 -15.50 4.30
CA LEU A 9 11.39 -14.70 3.41
C LEU A 9 10.57 -14.04 2.30
N ALA A 10 9.61 -14.76 1.72
CA ALA A 10 8.71 -14.19 0.71
C ALA A 10 7.84 -13.05 1.29
N VAL A 11 7.40 -13.18 2.54
CA VAL A 11 6.65 -12.12 3.25
C VAL A 11 7.49 -10.86 3.42
N ILE A 12 8.75 -11.00 3.85
CA ILE A 12 9.67 -9.87 4.01
C ILE A 12 9.94 -9.20 2.65
N VAL A 13 10.21 -10.00 1.61
CA VAL A 13 10.43 -9.49 0.25
C VAL A 13 9.20 -8.75 -0.28
N ALA A 14 7.99 -9.28 -0.06
CA ALA A 14 6.75 -8.61 -0.45
C ALA A 14 6.55 -7.28 0.30
N ALA A 15 6.83 -7.22 1.60
CA ALA A 15 6.75 -5.99 2.38
C ALA A 15 7.75 -4.92 1.88
N VAL A 16 8.98 -5.32 1.56
CA VAL A 16 9.99 -4.42 0.96
C VAL A 16 9.58 -3.98 -0.45
N ALA A 17 9.03 -4.88 -1.27
CA ALA A 17 8.54 -4.55 -2.60
C ALA A 17 7.45 -3.48 -2.55
N THR A 18 6.56 -3.51 -1.54
CA THR A 18 5.55 -2.47 -1.33
C THR A 18 6.18 -1.10 -1.08
N PHE A 19 7.29 -1.01 -0.33
CA PHE A 19 8.01 0.27 -0.17
C PHE A 19 8.61 0.76 -1.47
N VAL A 20 9.21 -0.13 -2.27
CA VAL A 20 9.79 0.23 -3.57
C VAL A 20 8.68 0.75 -4.50
N LEU A 21 7.54 0.06 -4.55
CA LEU A 21 6.38 0.50 -5.32
C LEU A 21 5.88 1.87 -4.84
N GLY A 22 5.79 2.10 -3.53
CA GLY A 22 5.43 3.40 -2.97
C GLY A 22 6.43 4.51 -3.34
N ALA A 23 7.73 4.24 -3.26
CA ALA A 23 8.77 5.19 -3.64
C ALA A 23 8.71 5.54 -5.13
N VAL A 24 8.45 4.56 -5.98
CA VAL A 24 8.27 4.75 -7.43
C VAL A 24 6.99 5.53 -7.72
N TRP A 25 5.87 5.20 -7.06
CA TRP A 25 4.58 5.86 -7.19
C TRP A 25 4.65 7.36 -6.83
N TYR A 26 5.29 7.67 -5.71
CA TYR A 26 5.53 9.04 -5.23
C TYR A 26 6.85 9.64 -5.71
N SER A 27 7.41 9.13 -6.81
CA SER A 27 8.57 9.74 -7.47
C SER A 27 8.16 10.83 -8.47
N PRO A 28 9.06 11.75 -8.83
CA PRO A 28 8.83 12.74 -9.90
C PRO A 28 8.56 12.13 -11.28
N VAL A 29 8.85 10.84 -11.47
CA VAL A 29 8.68 10.10 -12.73
C VAL A 29 7.23 9.65 -12.92
N LEU A 30 6.53 9.32 -11.82
CA LEU A 30 5.13 8.92 -11.85
C LEU A 30 4.22 10.05 -11.36
N PHE A 31 3.68 9.93 -10.14
CA PHE A 31 2.50 10.70 -9.72
C PHE A 31 2.78 11.77 -8.66
N ALA A 32 4.03 11.96 -8.22
CA ALA A 32 4.34 12.91 -7.16
C ALA A 32 3.85 14.34 -7.47
N LYS A 33 4.05 14.81 -8.71
CA LYS A 33 3.68 16.18 -9.10
C LYS A 33 2.16 16.37 -9.11
N GLN A 34 1.45 15.42 -9.71
CA GLN A 34 -0.01 15.41 -9.81
C GLN A 34 -0.64 15.31 -8.42
N TRP A 35 -0.10 14.43 -7.56
CA TRP A 35 -0.54 14.27 -6.18
C TRP A 35 -0.35 15.57 -5.38
N MET A 36 0.82 16.22 -5.46
CA MET A 36 1.06 17.51 -4.79
C MET A 36 0.12 18.61 -5.28
N GLN A 37 -0.11 18.68 -6.60
CA GLN A 37 -1.03 19.65 -7.21
C GLN A 37 -2.48 19.42 -6.77
N ALA A 38 -2.94 18.17 -6.75
CA ALA A 38 -4.30 17.80 -6.36
C ALA A 38 -4.59 18.09 -4.88
N HIS A 39 -3.57 18.00 -4.02
CA HIS A 39 -3.66 18.40 -2.60
C HIS A 39 -3.50 19.91 -2.38
N GLY A 40 -3.06 20.68 -3.38
CA GLY A 40 -2.78 22.10 -3.25
C GLY A 40 -1.64 22.43 -2.27
N TYR A 41 -0.70 21.50 -2.06
CA TYR A 41 0.39 21.71 -1.09
C TYR A 41 1.35 22.82 -1.50
N THR A 42 1.63 23.75 -0.59
CA THR A 42 2.67 24.77 -0.81
C THR A 42 4.08 24.18 -0.56
N PRO A 43 5.14 24.77 -1.14
CA PRO A 43 6.51 24.35 -0.88
C PRO A 43 6.87 24.32 0.62
N GLU A 44 6.36 25.29 1.39
CA GLU A 44 6.58 25.38 2.84
C GLU A 44 5.91 24.23 3.60
N GLN A 45 4.70 23.84 3.19
CA GLN A 45 3.98 22.69 3.77
C GLN A 45 4.71 21.38 3.49
N LEU A 46 5.21 21.20 2.27
CA LEU A 46 6.01 20.03 1.88
C LEU A 46 7.31 19.92 2.70
N GLU A 47 8.02 21.04 2.89
CA GLU A 47 9.22 21.07 3.73
C GLU A 47 8.89 20.79 5.20
N ALA A 48 7.78 21.29 5.72
CA ALA A 48 7.32 20.97 7.07
C ALA A 48 6.97 19.48 7.22
N MET A 49 6.32 18.87 6.22
CA MET A 49 6.01 17.44 6.23
C MET A 49 7.27 16.57 6.25
N LYS A 50 8.30 16.90 5.45
CA LYS A 50 9.58 16.18 5.45
C LYS A 50 10.27 16.19 6.81
N ARG A 51 10.09 17.27 7.59
CA ARG A 51 10.70 17.42 8.91
C ARG A 51 9.91 16.72 10.02
N ARG A 52 8.61 16.46 9.80
CA ARG A 52 7.72 15.92 10.83
C ARG A 52 7.67 14.39 10.79
N GLY A 53 8.31 13.74 11.78
CA GLY A 53 7.98 12.38 12.20
C GLY A 53 8.08 11.28 11.13
N VAL A 54 8.82 11.52 10.04
CA VAL A 54 8.94 10.63 8.89
C VAL A 54 9.42 9.23 9.29
N ALA A 55 10.37 9.13 10.24
CA ALA A 55 10.86 7.86 10.74
C ALA A 55 9.76 7.03 11.45
N ARG A 56 8.90 7.66 12.25
CA ARG A 56 7.79 6.97 12.93
C ARG A 56 6.77 6.47 11.91
N ALA A 57 6.43 7.30 10.91
CA ALA A 57 5.52 6.90 9.84
C ALA A 57 6.06 5.68 9.09
N TYR A 58 7.31 5.70 8.64
CA TYR A 58 7.93 4.56 7.95
C TYR A 58 8.00 3.30 8.83
N ALA A 59 8.31 3.42 10.12
CA ALA A 59 8.35 2.28 11.03
C ALA A 59 6.96 1.63 11.19
N VAL A 60 5.91 2.44 11.35
CA VAL A 60 4.53 1.95 11.41
C VAL A 60 4.13 1.32 10.08
N SER A 61 4.43 1.96 8.95
CA SER A 61 4.17 1.40 7.61
C SER A 61 4.85 0.05 7.41
N ALA A 62 6.09 -0.13 7.88
CA ALA A 62 6.82 -1.38 7.72
C ALA A 62 6.13 -2.52 8.46
N LEU A 63 5.67 -2.27 9.68
CA LEU A 63 4.89 -3.24 10.45
C LEU A 63 3.56 -3.56 9.75
N CYS A 64 2.84 -2.55 9.28
CA CYS A 64 1.58 -2.75 8.54
C CYS A 64 1.80 -3.58 7.27
N TYR A 65 2.86 -3.31 6.50
CA TYR A 65 3.16 -4.05 5.27
C TYR A 65 3.58 -5.49 5.54
N LEU A 66 4.31 -5.76 6.63
CA LEU A 66 4.60 -7.13 7.06
C LEU A 66 3.33 -7.89 7.44
N VAL A 67 2.43 -7.26 8.20
CA VAL A 67 1.13 -7.86 8.56
C VAL A 67 0.28 -8.13 7.32
N MET A 68 0.19 -7.17 6.41
CA MET A 68 -0.55 -7.32 5.14
C MET A 68 0.04 -8.43 4.26
N ALA A 69 1.37 -8.46 4.10
CA ALA A 69 2.05 -9.49 3.31
C ALA A 69 1.88 -10.89 3.91
N TYR A 70 1.92 -11.01 5.24
CA TYR A 70 1.68 -12.28 5.93
C TYR A 70 0.22 -12.74 5.75
N ALA A 71 -0.75 -11.84 5.90
CA ALA A 71 -2.16 -12.15 5.66
C ALA A 71 -2.41 -12.58 4.21
N LEU A 72 -1.79 -11.90 3.23
CA LEU A 72 -1.86 -12.29 1.83
C LEU A 72 -1.25 -13.68 1.58
N ALA A 73 -0.12 -14.00 2.23
CA ALA A 73 0.50 -15.31 2.12
C ALA A 73 -0.38 -16.44 2.69
N LEU A 74 -1.08 -16.19 3.81
CA LEU A 74 -2.07 -17.12 4.34
C LEU A 74 -3.23 -17.31 3.37
N LEU A 75 -3.77 -16.23 2.80
CA LEU A 75 -4.85 -16.30 1.82
C LEU A 75 -4.42 -17.05 0.55
N ALA A 76 -3.21 -16.80 0.05
CA ALA A 76 -2.66 -17.54 -1.08
C ALA A 76 -2.55 -19.05 -0.76
N SER A 77 -2.11 -19.39 0.45
CA SER A 77 -2.06 -20.79 0.91
C SER A 77 -3.45 -21.43 1.01
N TYR A 78 -4.44 -20.72 1.56
CA TYR A 78 -5.80 -21.27 1.71
C TYR A 78 -6.56 -21.37 0.40
N THR A 79 -6.32 -20.44 -0.52
CA THR A 79 -6.93 -20.46 -1.87
C THR A 79 -6.16 -21.31 -2.87
N GLN A 80 -5.03 -21.92 -2.45
CA GLN A 80 -4.14 -22.69 -3.32
C GLN A 80 -3.65 -21.89 -4.55
N ALA A 81 -3.48 -20.58 -4.38
CA ALA A 81 -2.91 -19.70 -5.40
C ALA A 81 -1.39 -19.96 -5.51
N THR A 82 -1.01 -20.81 -6.47
CA THR A 82 0.38 -21.29 -6.64
C THR A 82 1.06 -20.71 -7.88
N SER A 83 0.29 -20.12 -8.80
CA SER A 83 0.82 -19.46 -9.99
C SER A 83 0.86 -17.93 -9.85
N PHE A 84 1.73 -17.29 -10.64
CA PHE A 84 1.86 -15.83 -10.69
C PHE A 84 0.54 -15.13 -11.02
N VAL A 85 -0.20 -15.64 -12.02
CA VAL A 85 -1.49 -15.05 -12.45
C VAL A 85 -2.54 -15.17 -11.35
N GLN A 86 -2.60 -16.29 -10.65
CA GLN A 86 -3.51 -16.45 -9.50
C GLN A 86 -3.15 -15.48 -8.35
N GLY A 87 -1.85 -15.26 -8.10
CA GLY A 87 -1.39 -14.27 -7.13
C GLY A 87 -1.80 -12.85 -7.49
N LEU A 88 -1.65 -12.46 -8.77
CA LEU A 88 -2.12 -11.17 -9.27
C LEU A 88 -3.63 -11.02 -9.12
N TRP A 89 -4.40 -12.07 -9.47
CA TRP A 89 -5.85 -12.05 -9.35
C TRP A 89 -6.31 -11.95 -7.90
N LEU A 90 -5.68 -12.71 -6.99
CA LEU A 90 -5.95 -12.62 -5.55
C LEU A 90 -5.65 -11.22 -5.02
N GLY A 91 -4.49 -10.64 -5.38
CA GLY A 91 -4.13 -9.28 -4.99
C GLY A 91 -5.12 -8.25 -5.52
N PHE A 92 -5.52 -8.37 -6.78
CA PHE A 92 -6.53 -7.50 -7.40
C PHE A 92 -7.88 -7.58 -6.67
N LEU A 93 -8.36 -8.79 -6.35
CA LEU A 93 -9.62 -8.96 -5.63
C LEU A 93 -9.55 -8.37 -4.21
N LEU A 94 -8.43 -8.53 -3.51
CA LEU A 94 -8.27 -7.97 -2.16
C LEU A 94 -8.17 -6.45 -2.18
N TRP A 95 -7.48 -5.89 -3.19
CA TRP A 95 -7.46 -4.45 -3.41
C TRP A 95 -8.86 -3.95 -3.73
N LEU A 96 -9.52 -4.50 -4.75
CA LEU A 96 -10.82 -4.01 -5.20
C LEU A 96 -11.91 -4.20 -4.14
N GLY A 97 -11.95 -5.36 -3.49
CA GLY A 97 -12.98 -5.70 -2.52
C GLY A 97 -12.86 -4.98 -1.18
N PHE A 98 -11.64 -4.62 -0.77
CA PHE A 98 -11.39 -4.00 0.53
C PHE A 98 -10.67 -2.66 0.43
N ALA A 99 -9.41 -2.64 -0.03
CA ALA A 99 -8.59 -1.43 0.05
C ALA A 99 -9.20 -0.28 -0.76
N ALA A 100 -9.65 -0.56 -1.98
CA ALA A 100 -10.23 0.41 -2.88
C ALA A 100 -11.59 0.90 -2.36
N THR A 101 -12.49 -0.01 -2.01
CA THR A 101 -13.84 0.34 -1.52
C THR A 101 -13.78 1.11 -0.20
N ILE A 102 -12.95 0.69 0.76
CA ILE A 102 -12.76 1.38 2.04
C ILE A 102 -12.16 2.78 1.79
N GLY A 103 -11.09 2.85 1.00
CA GLY A 103 -10.42 4.11 0.70
C GLY A 103 -11.35 5.10 -0.01
N LEU A 104 -12.10 4.63 -1.01
CA LEU A 104 -12.93 5.51 -1.84
C LEU A 104 -14.08 6.05 -1.01
N THR A 105 -14.71 5.18 -0.23
CA THR A 105 -15.78 5.57 0.69
C THR A 105 -15.26 6.57 1.71
N ALA A 106 -14.08 6.36 2.30
CA ALA A 106 -13.46 7.31 3.21
C ALA A 106 -13.18 8.68 2.54
N ASN A 107 -12.72 8.68 1.28
CA ASN A 107 -12.50 9.92 0.54
C ASN A 107 -13.82 10.66 0.26
N MET A 108 -14.92 9.95 -0.04
CA MET A 108 -16.25 10.55 -0.27
C MET A 108 -16.81 11.29 0.94
N PHE A 109 -16.38 10.93 2.14
CA PHE A 109 -16.75 11.61 3.37
C PHE A 109 -15.66 12.58 3.86
N SER A 110 -14.64 12.86 3.06
CA SER A 110 -13.60 13.84 3.35
C SER A 110 -13.76 15.09 2.47
N ASP A 111 -13.16 16.21 2.88
CA ASP A 111 -13.14 17.44 2.06
C ASP A 111 -12.16 17.38 0.87
N ASN A 112 -11.53 16.22 0.67
CA ASN A 112 -10.52 16.04 -0.35
C ASN A 112 -11.14 15.80 -1.74
N PRO A 113 -10.55 16.34 -2.82
CA PRO A 113 -11.02 16.07 -4.18
C PRO A 113 -10.83 14.60 -4.55
N LEU A 114 -11.67 14.08 -5.45
CA LEU A 114 -11.55 12.71 -5.97
C LEU A 114 -10.18 12.38 -6.56
N ALA A 115 -9.46 13.38 -7.08
CA ALA A 115 -8.15 13.22 -7.70
C ALA A 115 -7.03 12.82 -6.72
N VAL A 116 -7.26 12.88 -5.40
CA VAL A 116 -6.26 12.46 -4.40
C VAL A 116 -6.49 11.08 -3.81
N TRP A 117 -7.55 10.39 -4.24
CA TRP A 117 -7.81 9.00 -3.89
C TRP A 117 -7.01 8.05 -4.78
#